data_AF-A0A4Q3DLK4-F1
#
_entry.id   AF-A0A4Q3DLK4-F1
#
_cell.length_a   1.000
_cell.length_b   1.000
_cell.length_c   1.000
_cell.angle_alpha   90.00
_cell.angle_beta   90.00
_cell.angle_gamma   90.00
#
_symmetry.space_group_name_H-M   'P 1'
#
loop_
_entity.id
_entity.type
_entity.pdbx_description
1 polymer ?
#
loop_
_entity_poly.entity_id
_entity_poly.type
_entity_poly.pdbx_seq_one_letter_code
_entity_poly.pdbx_strand_id
1 'polypeptide(L)'
;FGKIAGGTLIGDNLGNSIFNKTGNGVIFDGSARDLQGLSAIKGFNAFVRDFDPSYLEEMVLIGLNTPIRIGRAIVLPGDLVLSEKEGVLFIPAHLAETVVATAEFIALRDEFSHAMLKAGTFSTGEIDSQWSEPIRTAFMKWQDQQNKKSKISRSQLDEFMKKRTW
;
A
#
# COMPACT_ATOMS: atom_id res chain seq x y z
N PHE A 1 2.37 -23.51 4.25
CA PHE A 1 2.19 -22.17 3.67
C PHE A 1 3.55 -21.52 3.50
N GLY A 2 3.79 -20.81 2.39
CA GLY A 2 5.11 -20.28 2.04
C GLY A 2 6.08 -21.30 1.43
N LYS A 3 5.57 -22.40 0.84
CA LYS A 3 6.39 -23.44 0.20
C LYS A 3 7.05 -22.87 -1.07
N ILE A 4 8.34 -23.15 -1.27
CA ILE A 4 9.08 -22.75 -2.49
C ILE A 4 9.11 -23.91 -3.48
N ALA A 5 9.93 -24.93 -3.26
CA ALA A 5 9.88 -26.16 -4.06
C ALA A 5 8.57 -26.91 -3.78
N GLY A 6 7.85 -27.29 -4.83
CA GLY A 6 6.52 -27.90 -4.77
C GLY A 6 5.40 -26.94 -4.36
N GLY A 7 5.66 -25.63 -4.36
CA GLY A 7 4.75 -24.57 -3.88
C GLY A 7 4.14 -23.71 -4.97
N THR A 8 4.39 -24.02 -6.23
CA THR A 8 4.16 -23.16 -7.40
C THR A 8 2.76 -23.31 -8.00
N LEU A 9 1.77 -22.60 -7.44
CA LEU A 9 0.42 -22.59 -8.01
C LEU A 9 0.29 -21.67 -9.23
N ILE A 10 1.01 -20.54 -9.21
CA ILE A 10 0.90 -19.49 -10.23
C ILE A 10 1.98 -19.70 -11.30
N GLY A 11 1.53 -19.88 -12.55
CA GLY A 11 2.36 -19.83 -13.75
C GLY A 11 1.79 -18.84 -14.77
N ASP A 12 2.40 -18.75 -15.94
CA ASP A 12 2.09 -17.73 -16.96
C ASP A 12 0.64 -17.75 -17.47
N ASN A 13 0.08 -18.94 -17.71
CA ASN A 13 -1.28 -19.13 -18.20
C ASN A 13 -2.32 -18.65 -17.18
N LEU A 14 -2.11 -19.00 -15.90
CA LEU A 14 -2.97 -18.54 -14.82
C LEU A 14 -2.81 -17.04 -14.59
N GLY A 15 -1.57 -16.52 -14.64
CA GLY A 15 -1.28 -15.09 -14.55
C GLY A 15 -2.03 -14.29 -15.62
N ASN A 16 -1.99 -14.74 -16.88
CA ASN A 16 -2.74 -14.12 -17.98
C ASN A 16 -4.27 -14.16 -17.73
N SER A 17 -4.80 -15.29 -17.23
CA SER A 17 -6.22 -15.40 -16.91
C SER A 17 -6.66 -14.44 -15.80
N ILE A 18 -5.85 -14.31 -14.74
CA ILE A 18 -6.08 -13.37 -13.64
C ILE A 18 -6.06 -11.94 -14.17
N PHE A 19 -5.03 -11.57 -14.95
CA PHE A 19 -4.90 -10.23 -15.50
C PHE A 19 -6.08 -9.85 -16.39
N ASN A 20 -6.46 -10.73 -17.31
CA ASN A 20 -7.58 -10.48 -18.23
C ASN A 20 -8.92 -10.26 -17.52
N LYS A 21 -9.12 -10.85 -16.33
CA LYS A 21 -10.36 -10.73 -15.56
C LYS A 21 -10.36 -9.57 -14.58
N THR A 22 -9.19 -9.23 -14.02
CA THR A 22 -9.09 -8.30 -12.88
C THR A 22 -8.38 -7.00 -13.22
N GLY A 23 -7.58 -6.96 -14.29
CA GLY A 23 -6.68 -5.86 -14.61
C GLY A 23 -5.53 -5.66 -13.63
N ASN A 24 -5.35 -6.56 -12.65
CA ASN A 24 -4.42 -6.38 -11.53
C ASN A 24 -3.39 -7.52 -11.47
N GLY A 25 -3.30 -8.21 -10.34
CA GLY A 25 -2.22 -9.13 -10.05
C GLY A 25 -2.61 -10.17 -9.02
N VAL A 26 -1.61 -10.76 -8.37
CA VAL A 26 -1.80 -11.76 -7.33
C VAL A 26 -0.83 -11.55 -6.18
N ILE A 27 -1.34 -11.72 -4.97
CA ILE A 27 -0.51 -11.95 -3.79
C ILE A 27 -0.62 -13.44 -3.47
N PHE A 28 0.51 -14.14 -3.46
CA PHE A 28 0.54 -15.58 -3.23
C PHE A 28 1.57 -15.93 -2.15
N ASP A 29 1.11 -16.50 -1.03
CA ASP A 29 1.98 -16.91 0.08
C ASP A 29 2.64 -18.28 -0.20
N GLY A 30 3.44 -18.30 -1.25
CA GLY A 30 4.16 -19.44 -1.83
C GLY A 30 5.02 -18.95 -2.99
N SER A 31 5.62 -19.87 -3.74
CA SER A 31 6.37 -19.54 -4.95
C SER A 31 5.49 -19.46 -6.20
N ALA A 32 5.99 -18.82 -7.24
CA ALA A 32 5.44 -18.91 -8.59
C ALA A 32 6.45 -19.56 -9.54
N ARG A 33 5.99 -19.89 -10.74
CA ARG A 33 6.84 -20.38 -11.84
C ARG A 33 6.64 -19.52 -13.08
N ASP A 34 7.38 -19.83 -14.15
CA ASP A 34 7.30 -19.14 -15.43
C ASP A 34 7.59 -17.63 -15.32
N LEU A 35 8.60 -17.26 -14.51
CA LEU A 35 8.98 -15.86 -14.24
C LEU A 35 9.10 -15.02 -15.52
N GLN A 36 9.69 -15.58 -16.57
CA GLN A 36 9.84 -14.90 -17.85
C GLN A 36 8.49 -14.57 -18.50
N GLY A 37 7.56 -15.52 -18.50
CA GLY A 37 6.21 -15.36 -19.04
C GLY A 37 5.39 -14.36 -18.21
N LEU A 38 5.43 -14.48 -16.88
CA LEU A 38 4.74 -13.55 -15.99
C LEU A 38 5.25 -12.11 -16.12
N SER A 39 6.57 -11.93 -16.23
CA SER A 39 7.20 -10.61 -16.38
C SER A 39 6.87 -9.93 -17.71
N ALA A 40 6.44 -10.69 -18.73
CA ALA A 40 6.03 -10.16 -20.02
C ALA A 40 4.60 -9.57 -20.01
N ILE A 41 3.79 -9.88 -18.99
CA ILE A 41 2.41 -9.39 -18.86
C ILE A 41 2.45 -7.95 -18.31
N LYS A 42 2.33 -6.97 -19.21
CA LYS A 42 2.40 -5.55 -18.83
C LYS A 42 1.28 -5.15 -17.86
N GLY A 43 1.66 -4.69 -16.67
CA GLY A 43 0.73 -4.24 -15.63
C GLY A 43 0.33 -5.33 -14.62
N PHE A 44 0.71 -6.59 -14.88
CA PHE A 44 0.47 -7.67 -13.94
C PHE A 44 1.54 -7.68 -12.84
N ASN A 45 1.09 -7.70 -11.59
CA ASN A 45 1.95 -7.74 -10.42
C ASN A 45 1.79 -9.06 -9.66
N ALA A 46 2.85 -9.87 -9.60
CA ALA A 46 2.89 -11.05 -8.74
C ALA A 46 3.79 -10.82 -7.54
N PHE A 47 3.20 -10.77 -6.34
CA PHE A 47 3.93 -10.78 -5.08
C PHE A 47 3.92 -12.19 -4.53
N VAL A 48 5.06 -12.85 -4.67
CA VAL A 48 5.30 -14.24 -4.29
C VAL A 48 6.50 -14.31 -3.36
N ARG A 49 6.69 -15.44 -2.68
CA ARG A 49 7.84 -15.65 -1.80
C ARG A 49 9.14 -15.86 -2.57
N ASP A 50 9.07 -16.57 -3.69
CA ASP A 50 10.19 -16.81 -4.60
C ASP A 50 9.67 -17.37 -5.93
N PHE A 51 10.60 -17.70 -6.84
CA PHE A 51 10.32 -18.43 -8.07
C PHE A 51 11.01 -19.79 -8.08
N ASP A 52 10.28 -20.83 -8.50
CA ASP A 52 10.78 -22.19 -8.57
C ASP A 52 10.16 -22.91 -9.79
N PRO A 53 10.86 -23.81 -10.50
CA PRO A 53 10.32 -24.48 -11.69
C PRO A 53 9.42 -25.69 -11.39
N SER A 54 9.28 -26.11 -10.12
CA SER A 54 8.42 -27.22 -9.72
C SER A 54 6.94 -26.97 -10.04
N TYR A 55 6.09 -27.96 -9.76
CA TYR A 55 4.62 -27.82 -9.77
C TYR A 55 4.08 -27.98 -8.35
N LEU A 56 2.84 -27.55 -8.11
CA LEU A 56 2.23 -27.64 -6.78
C LEU A 56 2.06 -29.09 -6.31
N GLU A 57 2.60 -29.40 -5.14
CA GLU A 57 2.58 -30.75 -4.53
C GLU A 57 2.06 -30.70 -3.09
N GLU A 58 1.33 -31.75 -2.68
CA GLU A 58 0.86 -31.98 -1.30
C GLU A 58 -0.05 -30.87 -0.74
N MET A 59 -0.90 -30.30 -1.60
CA MET A 59 -1.83 -29.24 -1.22
C MET A 59 -3.25 -29.60 -1.67
N VAL A 60 -4.23 -29.25 -0.85
CA VAL A 60 -5.66 -29.39 -1.17
C VAL A 60 -6.37 -28.06 -0.95
N LEU A 61 -7.30 -27.71 -1.84
CA LEU A 61 -8.14 -26.53 -1.68
C LEU A 61 -9.14 -26.76 -0.55
N ILE A 62 -9.05 -25.95 0.52
CA ILE A 62 -9.93 -26.05 1.69
C ILE A 62 -11.06 -25.02 1.69
N GLY A 63 -10.97 -23.98 0.87
CA GLY A 63 -11.98 -22.92 0.81
C GLY A 63 -11.66 -21.83 -0.20
N LEU A 64 -12.71 -21.14 -0.67
CA LEU A 64 -12.64 -19.96 -1.52
C LEU A 64 -13.43 -18.84 -0.85
N ASN A 65 -12.96 -17.60 -0.94
CA ASN A 65 -13.56 -16.46 -0.23
C ASN A 65 -13.76 -16.75 1.27
N THR A 66 -12.74 -17.30 1.91
CA THR A 66 -12.69 -17.53 3.36
C THR A 66 -11.59 -16.67 3.98
N PRO A 67 -11.69 -16.35 5.28
CA PRO A 67 -10.60 -15.69 6.00
C PRO A 67 -9.32 -16.51 5.91
N ILE A 68 -8.22 -15.88 5.49
CA ILE A 68 -6.90 -16.51 5.41
C ILE A 68 -5.87 -15.69 6.16
N ARG A 69 -4.71 -16.30 6.42
CA ARG A 69 -3.54 -15.61 6.98
C ARG A 69 -2.45 -15.51 5.94
N ILE A 70 -1.99 -14.30 5.65
CA ILE A 70 -0.80 -14.05 4.81
C ILE A 70 0.23 -13.33 5.66
N GLY A 71 1.40 -13.95 5.86
CA GLY A 71 2.42 -13.40 6.76
C GLY A 71 1.89 -13.18 8.18
N ARG A 72 1.80 -11.93 8.62
CA ARG A 72 1.27 -11.54 9.94
C ARG A 72 -0.17 -11.00 9.91
N ALA A 73 -0.77 -10.88 8.73
CA ALA A 73 -2.10 -10.30 8.56
C ALA A 73 -3.18 -11.39 8.44
N ILE A 74 -4.35 -11.12 9.03
CA ILE A 74 -5.59 -11.82 8.68
C ILE A 74 -6.21 -11.03 7.52
N VAL A 75 -6.58 -11.75 6.47
CA VAL A 75 -7.16 -11.18 5.25
C VAL A 75 -8.58 -11.72 5.11
N LEU A 76 -9.53 -10.80 4.99
CA LEU A 76 -10.92 -11.12 4.75
C LEU A 76 -11.26 -10.89 3.27
N PRO A 77 -12.19 -11.68 2.70
CA PRO A 77 -12.71 -11.40 1.37
C PRO A 77 -13.30 -9.98 1.30
N GLY A 78 -12.86 -9.19 0.32
CA GLY A 78 -13.28 -7.79 0.14
C GLY A 78 -12.33 -6.76 0.72
N ASP A 79 -11.32 -7.16 1.50
CA ASP A 79 -10.27 -6.25 1.94
C ASP A 79 -9.49 -5.69 0.74
N LEU A 80 -9.09 -4.43 0.84
CA LEU A 80 -8.27 -3.79 -0.18
C LEU A 80 -6.83 -4.27 0.00
N VAL A 81 -6.15 -4.49 -1.12
CA VAL A 81 -4.75 -4.90 -1.15
C VAL A 81 -3.95 -3.80 -1.81
N LEU A 82 -3.00 -3.25 -1.08
CA LEU A 82 -2.00 -2.34 -1.61
C LEU A 82 -0.65 -3.05 -1.58
N SER A 83 0.05 -3.06 -2.70
CA SER A 83 1.34 -3.73 -2.83
C SER A 83 2.34 -2.80 -3.47
N GLU A 84 3.48 -2.62 -2.81
CA GLU A 84 4.62 -1.84 -3.25
C GLU A 84 5.89 -2.68 -3.11
N LYS A 85 7.03 -2.17 -3.59
CA LYS A 85 8.30 -2.91 -3.56
C LYS A 85 8.71 -3.34 -2.15
N GLU A 86 8.32 -2.57 -1.15
CA GLU A 86 8.60 -2.82 0.27
C GLU A 86 7.72 -3.92 0.88
N GLY A 87 6.56 -4.22 0.29
CA GLY A 87 5.69 -5.29 0.76
C GLY A 87 4.21 -5.12 0.42
N VAL A 88 3.38 -5.83 1.17
CA VAL A 88 1.93 -5.91 0.95
C VAL A 88 1.19 -5.48 2.21
N LEU A 89 0.22 -4.59 2.04
CA LEU A 89 -0.69 -4.11 3.06
C LEU A 89 -2.12 -4.57 2.73
N PHE A 90 -2.78 -5.13 3.73
CA PHE A 90 -4.20 -5.47 3.68
C PHE A 90 -4.98 -4.45 4.50
N ILE A 91 -5.93 -3.77 3.86
CA ILE A 91 -6.74 -2.72 4.47
C ILE A 91 -8.16 -3.28 4.63
N PRO A 92 -8.66 -3.39 5.87
CA PRO A 92 -10.01 -3.87 6.11
C PRO A 92 -11.05 -3.04 5.37
N ALA A 93 -11.96 -3.68 4.64
CA ALA A 93 -12.92 -2.99 3.77
C ALA A 93 -13.72 -1.89 4.51
N HIS A 94 -14.12 -2.17 5.75
CA HIS A 94 -14.89 -1.23 6.59
C HIS A 94 -14.07 -0.03 7.11
N LEU A 95 -12.74 -0.06 6.99
CA LEU A 95 -11.85 1.04 7.36
C LEU A 95 -11.28 1.77 6.14
N ALA A 96 -11.57 1.30 4.93
CA ALA A 96 -10.96 1.81 3.70
C ALA A 96 -11.10 3.33 3.56
N GLU A 97 -12.31 3.86 3.76
CA GLU A 97 -12.57 5.30 3.69
C GLU A 97 -11.72 6.10 4.68
N THR A 98 -11.66 5.65 5.94
CA THR A 98 -10.88 6.33 6.98
C THR A 98 -9.38 6.29 6.68
N VAL A 99 -8.89 5.14 6.21
CA VAL A 99 -7.47 4.95 5.85
C VAL A 99 -7.10 5.84 4.67
N VAL A 100 -7.92 5.88 3.61
CA VAL A 100 -7.66 6.72 2.43
C VAL A 100 -7.68 8.20 2.79
N ALA A 101 -8.70 8.67 3.52
CA ALA A 101 -8.78 10.07 3.93
C ALA A 101 -7.57 10.50 4.80
N THR A 102 -7.12 9.61 5.69
CA THR A 102 -5.94 9.88 6.53
C THR A 102 -4.65 9.84 5.70
N ALA A 103 -4.53 8.91 4.74
CA ALA A 103 -3.35 8.80 3.88
C ALA A 103 -3.19 10.02 2.97
N GLU A 104 -4.28 10.56 2.40
CA GLU A 104 -4.25 11.79 1.60
C GLU A 104 -3.74 12.99 2.42
N PHE A 105 -4.18 13.12 3.67
CA PHE A 105 -3.71 14.15 4.58
C PHE A 105 -2.19 14.00 4.86
N ILE A 106 -1.75 12.79 5.18
CA ILE A 106 -0.32 12.50 5.44
C ILE A 106 0.53 12.81 4.21
N ALA A 107 0.08 12.42 3.00
CA ALA A 107 0.81 12.70 1.77
C ALA A 107 0.99 14.20 1.51
N LEU A 108 -0.06 15.01 1.72
CA LEU A 108 0.02 16.46 1.57
C LEU A 108 0.98 17.08 2.59
N ARG A 109 0.94 16.59 3.84
CA ARG A 109 1.85 17.02 4.90
C ARG A 109 3.30 16.70 4.54
N ASP A 110 3.58 15.49 4.09
CA ASP A 110 4.94 15.05 3.76
C ASP A 110 5.53 15.84 2.59
N GLU A 111 4.70 16.22 1.61
CA GLU A 111 5.11 17.09 0.52
C GLU A 111 5.44 18.52 1.00
N PHE A 112 4.66 19.07 1.95
CA PHE A 112 5.00 20.32 2.61
C PHE A 112 6.32 20.20 3.39
N SER A 113 6.48 19.13 4.17
CA SER A 113 7.71 18.86 4.93
C SER A 113 8.93 18.84 4.01
N HIS A 114 8.87 18.11 2.89
CA HIS A 114 9.94 18.08 1.91
C HIS A 114 10.19 19.46 1.27
N ALA A 115 9.15 20.22 0.96
CA ALA A 115 9.29 21.56 0.39
C ALA A 115 9.99 22.53 1.36
N MET A 116 9.62 22.49 2.64
CA MET A 116 10.21 23.35 3.67
C MET A 116 11.66 22.98 3.98
N LEU A 117 11.96 21.68 4.07
CA LEU A 117 13.33 21.19 4.24
C LEU A 117 14.23 21.60 3.08
N LYS A 118 13.73 21.47 1.84
CA LYS A 118 14.48 21.89 0.64
C LYS A 118 14.70 23.41 0.59
N ALA A 119 13.75 24.19 1.09
CA ALA A 119 13.87 25.64 1.18
C ALA A 119 14.75 26.12 2.36
N GLY A 120 15.09 25.23 3.32
CA GLY A 120 15.83 25.59 4.52
C GLY A 120 15.03 26.43 5.52
N THR A 121 13.70 26.48 5.39
CA THR A 121 12.82 27.33 6.22
C THR A 121 12.65 26.79 7.64
N PHE A 122 12.65 25.46 7.79
CA PHE A 122 12.53 24.76 9.07
C PHE A 122 13.53 23.61 9.13
N SER A 123 13.96 23.27 10.34
CA SER A 123 14.80 22.09 10.58
C SER A 123 13.98 20.79 10.54
N THR A 124 14.67 19.66 10.37
CA THR A 124 14.05 18.32 10.45
C THR A 124 13.38 18.09 11.80
N GLY A 125 14.05 18.47 12.90
CA GLY A 125 13.49 18.33 14.25
C GLY A 125 12.19 19.11 14.46
N GLU A 126 12.09 20.32 13.91
CA GLU A 126 10.87 21.13 14.00
C GLU A 126 9.70 20.51 13.21
N ILE A 127 9.97 19.98 12.02
CA ILE A 127 8.96 19.38 11.14
C ILE A 127 8.43 18.04 11.66
N ASP A 128 9.31 17.21 12.24
CA ASP A 128 8.95 15.88 12.73
C ASP A 128 8.19 15.94 14.06
N SER A 129 8.40 17.02 14.84
CA SER A 129 7.75 17.30 16.12
C SER A 129 6.31 17.82 15.99
N GLN A 130 5.68 18.14 17.13
CA GLN A 130 4.38 18.79 17.13
C GLN A 130 4.48 20.19 16.50
N TRP A 131 3.72 20.42 15.41
CA TRP A 131 3.79 21.69 14.69
C TRP A 131 3.33 22.86 15.55
N SER A 132 4.23 23.82 15.70
CA SER A 132 3.98 25.14 16.28
C SER A 132 3.09 26.00 15.36
N GLU A 133 2.48 27.05 15.91
CA GLU A 133 1.65 27.98 15.14
C GLU A 133 2.33 28.58 13.88
N PRO A 134 3.63 28.92 13.90
CA PRO A 134 4.36 29.32 12.69
C PRO A 134 4.32 28.26 11.58
N ILE A 135 4.54 26.99 11.92
CA ILE A 135 4.54 25.88 10.94
C ILE A 135 3.14 25.67 10.39
N ARG A 136 2.10 25.68 11.23
CA ARG A 136 0.70 25.56 10.79
C ARG A 136 0.32 26.69 9.84
N THR A 137 0.72 27.91 10.14
CA THR A 137 0.45 29.08 9.29
C THR A 137 1.20 28.97 7.96
N ALA A 138 2.46 28.52 7.98
CA ALA A 138 3.23 28.26 6.77
C ALA A 138 2.60 27.15 5.91
N PHE A 139 2.08 26.09 6.52
CA PHE A 139 1.37 25.01 5.83
C PHE A 139 0.13 25.52 5.10
N MET A 140 -0.73 26.30 5.77
CA MET A 140 -1.94 26.86 5.14
C MET A 140 -1.58 27.77 3.96
N LYS A 141 -0.56 28.62 4.12
CA LYS A 141 -0.09 29.50 3.04
C LYS A 141 0.50 28.71 1.87
N TRP A 142 1.29 27.68 2.16
CA TRP A 142 1.85 26.79 1.14
C TRP A 142 0.75 26.04 0.38
N GLN A 143 -0.26 25.54 1.09
CA GLN A 143 -1.40 24.85 0.49
C GLN A 143 -2.19 25.77 -0.46
N ASP A 144 -2.34 27.06 -0.15
CA ASP A 144 -3.01 27.99 -1.06
C ASP A 144 -2.23 28.26 -2.34
N GLN A 145 -0.90 28.14 -2.30
CA GLN A 145 -0.02 28.29 -3.47
C GLN A 145 -0.01 27.05 -4.35
N GLN A 146 -0.16 25.87 -3.74
CA GLN A 146 -0.35 24.61 -4.45
C GLN A 146 -1.80 24.58 -4.95
N ASN A 147 -2.04 24.87 -6.24
CA ASN A 147 -3.38 24.88 -6.85
C ASN A 147 -4.01 23.46 -6.93
N LYS A 148 -4.15 22.79 -5.78
CA LYS A 148 -4.62 21.42 -5.62
C LYS A 148 -6.12 21.41 -5.39
N LYS A 149 -6.76 20.38 -5.94
CA LYS A 149 -8.22 20.17 -5.85
C LYS A 149 -8.70 19.87 -4.42
N SER A 150 -7.83 19.35 -3.55
CA SER A 150 -8.16 19.06 -2.15
C SER A 150 -7.45 20.05 -1.23
N LYS A 151 -8.21 21.02 -0.71
CA LYS A 151 -7.77 21.98 0.32
C LYS A 151 -8.32 21.54 1.66
N ILE A 152 -7.50 21.64 2.70
CA ILE A 152 -7.80 21.22 4.06
C ILE A 152 -8.02 22.48 4.87
N SER A 153 -9.10 22.54 5.65
CA SER A 153 -9.35 23.68 6.51
C SER A 153 -8.42 23.67 7.72
N ARG A 154 -8.25 24.84 8.35
CA ARG A 154 -7.49 24.94 9.60
C ARG A 154 -8.10 24.07 10.72
N SER A 155 -9.44 23.96 10.77
CA SER A 155 -10.11 23.09 11.76
C SER A 155 -9.82 21.60 11.53
N GLN A 156 -9.78 21.15 10.27
CA GLN A 156 -9.41 19.79 9.93
C GLN A 156 -7.95 19.52 10.29
N LEU A 157 -7.03 20.45 9.96
CA LEU A 157 -5.63 20.36 10.34
C LEU A 157 -5.48 20.22 11.87
N ASP A 158 -6.17 21.05 12.65
CA ASP A 158 -6.12 21.01 14.11
C ASP A 158 -6.68 19.69 14.69
N GLU A 159 -7.74 19.15 14.09
CA GLU A 159 -8.30 17.86 14.49
C GLU A 159 -7.33 16.70 14.21
N PHE A 160 -6.72 16.67 13.02
CA PHE A 160 -5.72 15.66 12.67
C PHE A 160 -4.48 15.74 13.56
N MET A 161 -4.02 16.95 13.88
CA MET A 161 -2.85 17.15 14.75
C MET A 161 -3.11 16.77 16.22
N LYS A 162 -4.36 16.79 16.67
CA LYS A 162 -4.74 16.31 18.02
C LYS A 162 -4.75 14.79 18.15
N LYS A 163 -5.07 14.06 17.07
CA LYS A 163 -5.17 12.59 17.08
C LYS A 163 -3.81 11.87 17.00
N ARG A 164 -2.70 12.59 16.76
CA ARG A 164 -1.37 12.00 16.62
C ARG A 164 -0.75 11.69 17.98
N THR A 165 -0.33 10.45 18.18
CA THR A 165 0.67 10.09 19.19
C THR A 165 2.06 10.38 18.61
N TRP A 166 2.79 11.28 19.26
CA TRP A 166 4.18 11.66 18.95
C TRP A 166 5.17 10.69 19.55
#